data_AF-A0A177G759-F1
#
_entry.id   AF-A0A177G759-F1
#
_cell.length_a   1.000
_cell.length_b   1.000
_cell.length_c   1.000
_cell.angle_alpha   90.00
_cell.angle_beta   90.00
_cell.angle_gamma   90.00
#
_symmetry.space_group_name_H-M   'P 1'
#
loop_
_entity.id
_entity.type
_entity.pdbx_description
1 polymer ?
#
loop_
_entity_poly.entity_id
_entity_poly.type
_entity_poly.pdbx_seq_one_letter_code
_entity_poly.pdbx_strand_id
1 'polypeptide(L)' 'MGGKVHLEGPEDAARRMLGNEACAVALVDVQKSEAFLATLGPARSRVRTYGSVTGVNYSNGHHLTISLYGLKP' A
#
# COMPACT_ATOMS: atom_id res chain seq x y z
N MET A 1 -0.66 -9.99 -18.00
CA MET A 1 -0.56 -9.12 -16.80
C MET A 1 -1.83 -8.29 -16.73
N GLY A 2 -2.79 -8.69 -15.90
CA GLY A 2 -4.13 -8.09 -15.86
C GLY A 2 -4.75 -8.22 -14.47
N GLY A 3 -3.96 -7.97 -13.43
CA GLY A 3 -4.48 -7.92 -12.07
C GLY A 3 -5.46 -6.76 -11.94
N LYS A 4 -6.63 -7.00 -11.34
CA LYS A 4 -7.55 -5.92 -10.97
C LYS A 4 -6.83 -4.98 -10.01
N VAL A 5 -6.52 -3.77 -10.48
CA VAL A 5 -6.05 -2.68 -9.62
C VAL A 5 -7.28 -2.11 -8.93
N HIS A 6 -7.26 -2.07 -7.61
CA HIS A 6 -8.29 -1.44 -6.79
C HIS A 6 -7.77 -0.08 -6.31
N LEU A 7 -8.48 0.99 -6.67
CA LEU A 7 -8.21 2.33 -6.18
C LEU A 7 -9.11 2.58 -4.97
N GLU A 8 -8.53 2.57 -3.78
CA GLU A 8 -9.25 2.64 -2.51
C GLU A 8 -8.42 3.40 -1.45
N GLY A 9 -9.01 3.65 -0.28
CA GLY A 9 -8.33 4.30 0.84
C GLY A 9 -7.27 3.39 1.50
N PRO A 10 -6.38 3.95 2.33
CA PRO A 10 -5.31 3.19 2.99
C PRO A 10 -5.85 2.08 3.91
N GLU A 11 -6.98 2.28 4.59
CA GLU A 11 -7.57 1.27 5.45
C GLU A 11 -8.18 0.11 4.65
N ASP A 12 -8.86 0.41 3.55
CA ASP A 12 -9.47 -0.61 2.68
C ASP A 12 -8.39 -1.42 1.94
N ALA A 13 -7.31 -0.76 1.51
CA ALA A 13 -6.14 -1.44 0.95
C ALA A 13 -5.51 -2.42 1.94
N ALA A 14 -5.39 -2.03 3.22
CA ALA A 14 -4.90 -2.92 4.28
C ALA A 14 -5.82 -4.14 4.47
N ARG A 15 -7.14 -3.92 4.55
CA ARG A 15 -8.13 -5.01 4.66
C ARG A 15 -8.10 -5.94 3.46
N ARG A 16 -7.96 -5.40 2.25
CA ARG A 16 -7.83 -6.20 1.03
C ARG A 16 -6.56 -7.03 1.03
N MET A 17 -5.44 -6.46 1.46
CA MET A 17 -4.16 -7.16 1.55
C MET A 17 -4.23 -8.33 2.55
N LEU A 18 -4.90 -8.13 3.70
CA LEU A 18 -5.18 -9.21 4.67
C LEU A 18 -6.09 -10.30 4.08
N GLY A 19 -7.08 -9.91 3.28
CA GLY A 19 -7.97 -10.87 2.61
C GLY A 19 -7.31 -11.67 1.48
N ASN A 20 -6.07 -11.33 1.07
CA ASN A 20 -5.38 -11.95 -0.07
C ASN A 20 -3.84 -11.96 0.10
N GLU A 21 -3.37 -12.46 1.24
CA GLU A 21 -1.98 -12.30 1.69
C GLU A 21 -0.93 -12.83 0.70
N ALA A 22 -1.23 -13.91 -0.04
CA ALA A 22 -0.29 -14.58 -0.94
C ALA A 22 -0.03 -13.84 -2.26
N CYS A 23 -0.92 -12.93 -2.68
CA CYS A 23 -0.87 -12.30 -4.01
C CYS A 23 -1.20 -10.81 -4.00
N ALA A 24 -1.35 -10.18 -2.82
CA ALA A 24 -1.68 -8.77 -2.71
C ALA A 24 -0.45 -7.93 -2.35
N VAL A 25 -0.33 -6.80 -3.04
CA VAL A 25 0.56 -5.69 -2.68
C VAL A 25 -0.25 -4.40 -2.62
N ALA A 26 0.16 -3.47 -1.76
CA ALA A 26 -0.47 -2.16 -1.62
C ALA A 26 0.54 -1.06 -1.96
N LEU A 27 0.17 -0.18 -2.90
CA LEU A 27 0.85 1.08 -3.15
C LEU A 27 0.16 2.16 -2.31
N VAL A 28 0.90 2.76 -1.37
CA VAL A 28 0.33 3.71 -0.40
C VAL A 28 1.18 4.97 -0.38
N ASP A 29 0.53 6.13 -0.43
CA ASP A 29 1.18 7.42 -0.19
C ASP A 29 1.81 7.42 1.21
N VAL A 30 3.07 7.84 1.31
CA VAL A 30 3.82 7.89 2.58
C VAL A 30 3.07 8.71 3.65
N GLN A 31 2.33 9.75 3.25
CA GLN A 31 1.53 10.56 4.18
C GLN A 31 0.40 9.76 4.84
N LYS A 32 -0.02 8.66 4.22
CA LYS A 32 -1.12 7.78 4.65
C LYS A 32 -0.64 6.40 5.12
N SER A 33 0.66 6.15 5.12
CA SER A 33 1.23 4.85 5.50
C SER A 33 0.86 4.45 6.93
N GLU A 34 0.76 5.39 7.86
CA GLU A 34 0.42 5.07 9.26
C GLU A 34 -1.00 4.49 9.37
N ALA A 35 -2.00 5.11 8.73
CA ALA A 35 -3.38 4.60 8.71
C ALA A 35 -3.47 3.19 8.09
N PHE A 36 -2.74 2.95 6.99
CA PHE A 36 -2.61 1.63 6.38
C PHE A 36 -1.99 0.61 7.36
N LEU A 37 -0.82 0.93 7.93
CA LEU A 37 -0.08 0.03 8.82
C LEU A 37 -0.83 -0.23 10.13
N ALA A 38 -1.55 0.76 10.66
CA ALA A 38 -2.38 0.61 11.86
C ALA A 38 -3.55 -0.35 11.58
N THR A 39 -4.18 -0.26 10.40
CA THR A 39 -5.28 -1.14 10.00
C THR A 39 -4.85 -2.60 9.86
N LEU A 40 -3.58 -2.88 9.55
CA LEU A 40 -3.05 -4.25 9.51
C LEU A 40 -2.97 -4.91 10.90
N GLY A 41 -2.99 -4.13 11.98
CA GLY A 41 -2.95 -4.65 13.34
C GLY A 41 -1.77 -5.61 13.56
N PRO A 42 -1.98 -6.82 14.11
CA PRO A 42 -0.91 -7.79 14.35
C PRO A 42 -0.11 -8.18 13.09
N ALA A 43 -0.74 -8.19 11.92
CA ALA A 43 -0.09 -8.51 10.66
C ALA A 43 0.95 -7.48 10.23
N ARG A 44 0.95 -6.28 10.83
CA ARG A 44 1.99 -5.25 10.61
C ARG A 44 3.41 -5.80 10.79
N SER A 45 3.60 -6.75 11.70
CA SER A 45 4.88 -7.42 11.94
C SER A 45 5.41 -8.24 10.74
N ARG A 46 4.52 -8.68 9.85
CA ARG A 46 4.86 -9.43 8.61
C ARG A 46 5.03 -8.53 7.40
N VAL A 47 4.79 -7.22 7.54
CA VAL A 47 4.87 -6.29 6.41
C VAL A 47 6.30 -6.23 5.88
N ARG A 48 6.41 -6.40 4.57
CA ARG A 48 7.61 -6.11 3.80
C ARG A 48 7.38 -4.85 2.99
N THR A 49 8.26 -3.87 3.17
CA THR A 49 8.38 -2.74 2.25
C THR A 49 9.32 -3.14 1.12
N TYR A 50 8.86 -3.06 -0.12
CA TYR A 50 9.66 -3.38 -1.31
C TYR A 50 10.46 -2.17 -1.81
N GLY A 51 10.00 -0.96 -1.50
CA GLY A 51 10.66 0.29 -1.88
C GLY A 51 9.67 1.44 -1.94
N SER A 52 10.20 2.62 -2.27
CA SER A 52 9.42 3.84 -2.47
C SER A 52 9.82 4.53 -3.76
N VAL A 53 8.86 5.18 -4.40
CA VAL A 53 9.07 6.05 -5.56
C VAL A 53 8.63 7.45 -5.19
N THR A 54 9.50 8.43 -5.41
CA THR A 54 9.20 9.86 -5.27
C THR A 54 9.09 10.47 -6.65
N GLY A 55 8.07 11.27 -6.87
CA GLY A 55 7.87 11.97 -8.13
C GLY A 55 6.83 13.07 -8.02
N VAL A 56 6.31 13.44 -9.18
CA VAL A 56 5.27 14.45 -9.33
C VAL A 56 4.02 13.75 -9.84
N ASN A 57 2.87 14.01 -9.20
CA ASN A 57 1.60 13.59 -9.74
C ASN A 57 1.28 14.45 -10.98
N TYR A 58 1.33 13.83 -12.16
CA TYR A 58 1.10 14.49 -13.44
C TYR A 58 -0.28 15.15 -13.57
N SER A 59 -1.26 14.78 -12.74
CA SER A 59 -2.61 15.34 -12.79
C SER A 59 -2.74 16.68 -12.08
N ASN A 60 -1.90 16.96 -11.08
CA ASN A 60 -2.02 18.18 -10.27
C ASN A 60 -0.68 18.86 -9.94
N GLY A 61 0.45 18.32 -10.40
CA GLY A 61 1.78 18.89 -10.17
C GLY A 61 2.31 18.72 -8.74
N HIS A 62 1.59 18.02 -7.87
CA HIS A 62 2.01 17.87 -6.47
C HIS A 62 3.11 16.81 -6.35
N HIS A 63 4.07 17.04 -5.46
CA HIS A 63 5.06 16.05 -5.09
C HIS A 63 4.39 14.91 -4.31
N LEU A 64 4.75 13.68 -4.65
CA LEU A 64 4.18 12.47 -4.07
C LEU A 64 5.28 11.45 -3.86
N THR A 65 5.25 10.79 -2.70
CA THR A 65 6.04 9.59 -2.43
C THR A 65 5.11 8.43 -2.16
N ILE A 66 5.24 7.35 -2.92
CA ILE A 66 4.44 6.12 -2.76
C ILE A 66 5.36 4.99 -2.34
N SER A 67 4.99 4.23 -1.32
CA SER A 67 5.67 3.00 -0.90
C SER A 67 4.88 1.76 -1.32
N LEU A 68 5.60 0.71 -1.73
CA LEU A 68 5.03 -0.60 -2.04
C LEU A 68 5.17 -1.54 -0.83
N TYR A 69 4.05 -2.06 -0.34
CA TYR A 69 3.96 -3.00 0.77
C TYR A 69 3.42 -4.36 0.32
N GLY A 70 3.84 -5.42 1.00
CA GLY A 70 3.20 -6.74 0.94
C GLY A 70 3.39 -7.49 2.25
N LEU A 71 2.79 -8.67 2.37
CA LEU A 71 2.96 -9.54 3.53
C LEU A 71 3.97 -10.64 3.25
N LYS A 72 4.87 -10.89 4.20
CA LYS A 72 5.66 -12.12 4.20
C LYS A 72 4.75 -13.30 4.60
N PRO A 73 4.93 -14.48 3.97
CA PRO A 73 4.30 -15.72 4.42
C PRO A 73 4.58 -15.99 5.89
#